data_AF-A0A8S0ZPE5-F1
#
_entry.id   AF-A0A8S0ZPE5-F1
#
_cell.length_a   1.000
_cell.length_b   1.000
_cell.length_c   1.000
_cell.angle_alpha   90.00
_cell.angle_beta   90.00
_cell.angle_gamma   90.00
#
_symmetry.space_group_name_H-M   'P 1'
#
loop_
_entity.id
_entity.type
_entity.pdbx_description
1 polymer ?
#
loop_
_entity_poly.entity_id
_entity_poly.type
_entity_poly.pdbx_seq_one_letter_code
_entity_poly.pdbx_strand_id
1 'polypeptide(L)'
;MPNADECFMKGTGIAASGISCLMMLLKPVSRLHCMVFSRVCAAFKHTIDYSKVPKINECDLTENFVRGSGPGGSAVNKNSNCVVLTHIPSGTVVKCHISRCQDENRKLAREMIIAKLDEDLNGDNSVAAQKKRLQEKKYKKSEYKKQKMAKLKSEWKKREGLA
;
A
#
# COMPACT_ATOMS: atom_id res chain seq x y z
N MET A 1 14.28 27.91 -29.90
CA MET A 1 15.39 27.82 -28.91
C MET A 1 16.10 29.17 -28.95
N PRO A 2 16.29 29.88 -27.83
CA PRO A 2 16.95 29.49 -26.56
C PRO A 2 15.92 29.37 -25.41
N ASN A 3 16.05 28.54 -24.37
CA ASN A 3 17.07 28.20 -23.35
C ASN A 3 16.86 28.92 -22.01
N ALA A 4 16.74 28.05 -21.00
CA ALA A 4 16.94 28.16 -19.55
C ALA A 4 17.05 29.54 -18.91
N ASP A 5 16.27 29.75 -17.85
CA ASP A 5 16.74 30.47 -16.67
C ASP A 5 16.11 29.88 -15.39
N GLU A 6 17.00 29.57 -14.46
CA GLU A 6 16.77 29.27 -13.06
C GLU A 6 16.21 30.49 -12.31
N CYS A 7 15.42 30.26 -11.26
CA CYS A 7 15.34 31.14 -10.08
C CYS A 7 14.76 30.32 -8.91
N PHE A 8 15.58 29.74 -8.04
CA PHE A 8 16.32 30.37 -6.93
C PHE A 8 15.42 30.73 -5.72
N MET A 9 15.67 29.99 -4.63
CA MET A 9 15.15 30.15 -3.27
C MET A 9 15.42 31.53 -2.67
N LYS A 10 14.38 32.22 -2.17
CA LYS A 10 14.32 33.07 -0.95
C LYS A 10 12.83 33.11 -0.55
N GLY A 11 12.38 33.08 0.69
CA GLY A 11 12.92 33.62 1.92
C GLY A 11 11.71 34.16 2.70
N THR A 12 11.69 33.91 3.99
CA THR A 12 10.65 34.19 4.99
C THR A 12 10.15 35.64 5.04
N GLY A 13 8.87 35.84 5.37
CA GLY A 13 8.33 37.13 5.78
C GLY A 13 6.81 37.14 5.94
N ILE A 14 6.28 36.54 7.01
CA ILE A 14 4.86 36.69 7.39
C ILE A 14 4.76 37.98 8.21
N ALA A 15 4.23 39.04 7.59
CA ALA A 15 3.81 40.24 8.31
C ALA A 15 2.43 40.00 8.94
N ALA A 16 2.38 39.97 10.26
CA ALA A 16 1.14 40.01 11.03
C ALA A 16 0.76 41.47 11.28
N SER A 17 -0.34 41.94 10.68
CA SER A 17 -0.95 43.22 11.00
C SER A 17 -2.16 43.02 11.91
N GLY A 18 -2.25 43.90 12.91
CA GLY A 18 -3.06 43.75 14.10
C GLY A 18 -4.57 43.75 13.84
N ILE A 19 -5.26 42.95 14.65
CA ILE A 19 -6.60 43.26 15.10
C ILE A 19 -6.48 43.48 16.61
N SER A 20 -6.62 44.74 17.01
CA SER A 20 -6.85 45.17 18.37
C SER A 20 -8.17 44.57 18.86
N CYS A 21 -8.11 43.66 19.84
CA CYS A 21 -9.27 43.31 20.65
C CYS A 21 -8.90 43.54 22.11
N LEU A 22 -9.27 44.72 22.59
CA LEU A 22 -9.20 45.14 23.98
C LEU A 22 -10.15 44.26 24.80
N MET A 23 -9.61 43.24 25.48
CA MET A 23 -10.31 42.51 26.54
C MET A 23 -9.71 42.95 27.88
N MET A 24 -10.49 43.76 28.59
CA MET A 24 -10.20 44.15 29.97
C MET A 24 -10.53 43.02 30.95
N LEU A 25 -9.58 42.81 31.86
CA LEU A 25 -9.71 42.37 33.26
C LEU A 25 -9.90 40.87 33.57
N LEU A 26 -8.75 40.24 33.87
CA LEU A 26 -8.40 39.61 35.16
C LEU A 26 -9.55 39.03 36.01
N LYS A 27 -9.63 37.70 36.03
CA LYS A 27 -9.97 36.91 37.22
C LYS A 27 -8.91 35.82 37.44
N PRO A 28 -8.31 35.70 38.64
CA PRO A 28 -7.37 34.64 38.97
C PRO A 28 -8.05 33.57 39.82
N VAL A 29 -8.24 32.34 39.32
CA VAL A 29 -8.43 31.18 40.19
C VAL A 29 -7.92 29.89 39.52
N SER A 30 -7.07 29.17 40.27
CA SER A 30 -6.65 27.76 40.07
C SER A 30 -5.89 27.41 38.79
N ARG A 31 -4.59 27.69 38.82
CA ARG A 31 -3.56 27.09 37.96
C ARG A 31 -2.95 25.87 38.68
N LEU A 32 -3.68 24.75 38.70
CA LEU A 32 -3.08 23.43 38.90
C LEU A 32 -3.72 22.41 37.96
N HIS A 33 -3.65 22.73 36.66
CA HIS A 33 -3.79 21.73 35.60
C HIS A 33 -2.43 21.04 35.47
N CYS A 34 -2.19 20.03 36.32
CA CYS A 34 -1.01 19.19 36.21
C CYS A 34 -1.20 18.22 35.03
N MET A 35 -0.27 18.30 34.08
CA MET A 35 -0.22 17.56 32.83
C MET A 35 0.03 16.06 33.08
N VAL A 36 -1.01 15.28 33.39
CA VAL A 36 -0.89 13.82 33.42
C VAL A 36 -2.08 13.14 32.76
N PHE A 37 -2.44 13.60 31.57
CA PHE A 37 -2.95 12.68 30.56
C PHE A 37 -1.93 12.69 29.44
N SER A 38 -0.84 11.95 29.67
CA SER A 38 0.07 11.52 28.60
C SER A 38 -0.79 10.86 27.55
N ARG A 39 -1.12 11.63 26.51
CA ARG A 39 -1.73 11.15 25.28
C ARG A 39 -0.75 10.19 24.64
N VAL A 40 -0.78 8.93 25.05
CA VAL A 40 -0.38 7.83 24.16
C VAL A 40 -1.55 7.63 23.18
N CYS A 41 -1.79 8.64 22.35
CA CYS A 41 -2.49 8.42 21.09
C CYS A 41 -1.46 7.76 20.15
N ALA A 42 -1.08 6.52 20.46
CA ALA A 42 -0.39 5.66 19.52
C ALA A 42 -1.38 5.42 18.38
N ALA A 43 -1.26 6.20 17.30
CA ALA A 43 -1.87 5.86 16.05
C ALA A 43 -1.27 4.52 15.61
N PHE A 44 -1.92 3.41 15.99
CA PHE A 44 -1.64 2.09 15.46
C PHE A 44 -1.85 2.19 13.95
N LYS A 45 -0.78 2.47 13.22
CA LYS A 45 -0.73 2.31 11.78
C LYS A 45 -1.06 0.84 11.58
N HIS A 46 -2.19 0.52 10.96
CA HIS A 46 -2.51 -0.86 10.59
C HIS A 46 -1.42 -1.36 9.63
N THR A 47 -0.40 -1.98 10.19
CA THR A 47 0.67 -2.67 9.47
C THR A 47 0.20 -4.08 9.16
N ILE A 48 0.60 -4.60 8.01
CA ILE A 48 0.37 -6.00 7.65
C ILE A 48 1.22 -6.86 8.57
N ASP A 49 0.61 -7.88 9.15
CA ASP A 49 1.31 -8.85 10.01
C ASP A 49 1.95 -9.95 9.15
N TYR A 50 3.26 -10.08 9.26
CA TYR A 50 4.08 -11.08 8.57
C TYR A 50 4.57 -12.20 9.50
N SER A 51 4.23 -12.16 10.79
CA SER A 51 4.75 -13.12 11.78
C SER A 51 4.31 -14.56 11.53
N LYS A 52 3.15 -14.74 10.87
CA LYS A 52 2.53 -16.05 10.60
C LYS A 52 2.88 -16.66 9.25
N VAL A 53 3.74 -16.00 8.46
CA VAL A 53 4.12 -16.49 7.13
C VAL A 53 4.91 -17.79 7.26
N PRO A 54 4.54 -18.86 6.52
CA PRO A 54 5.24 -20.13 6.58
C PRO A 54 6.67 -20.00 6.05
N LYS A 55 7.64 -20.54 6.81
CA LYS A 55 9.03 -20.66 6.37
C LYS A 55 9.22 -22.02 5.70
N ILE A 56 9.76 -22.02 4.49
CA ILE A 56 9.94 -23.23 3.68
C ILE A 56 11.43 -23.51 3.55
N ASN A 57 11.83 -24.78 3.69
CA ASN A 57 13.19 -25.22 3.44
C ASN A 57 13.36 -25.59 1.96
N GLU A 58 14.56 -25.38 1.42
CA GLU A 58 14.84 -25.70 0.02
C GLU A 58 14.81 -27.21 -0.27
N CYS A 59 15.05 -28.05 0.76
CA CYS A 59 15.00 -29.52 0.63
C CYS A 59 13.61 -30.07 0.34
N ASP A 60 12.55 -29.34 0.71
CA ASP A 60 11.16 -29.77 0.55
C ASP A 60 10.57 -29.35 -0.82
N LEU A 61 11.37 -28.67 -1.63
CA LEU A 61 10.98 -28.12 -2.92
C LEU A 61 11.57 -28.94 -4.07
N THR A 62 10.72 -29.31 -5.02
CA THR A 62 11.13 -29.90 -6.30
C THR A 62 10.96 -28.87 -7.41
N GLU A 63 12.07 -28.56 -8.10
CA GLU A 63 12.12 -27.64 -9.24
C GLU A 63 12.14 -28.41 -10.56
N ASN A 64 11.21 -28.10 -11.47
CA ASN A 64 11.17 -28.65 -12.82
C ASN A 64 11.12 -27.52 -13.86
N PHE A 65 11.92 -27.63 -14.93
CA PHE A 65 11.94 -26.66 -16.02
C PHE A 65 11.16 -27.20 -17.20
N VAL A 66 10.13 -26.47 -17.61
CA VAL A 66 9.27 -26.83 -18.74
C VAL A 66 9.35 -25.75 -19.81
N ARG A 67 8.94 -26.10 -21.03
CA ARG A 67 8.76 -25.11 -22.09
C ARG A 67 7.43 -24.39 -21.89
N GLY A 68 7.39 -23.11 -22.24
CA GLY A 68 6.14 -22.35 -22.23
C GLY A 68 5.11 -22.97 -23.16
N SER A 69 3.84 -22.95 -22.76
CA SER A 69 2.72 -23.40 -23.60
C SER A 69 1.93 -22.19 -24.06
N GLY A 70 1.56 -22.14 -25.35
CA GLY A 70 0.71 -21.09 -25.93
C GLY A 70 1.16 -20.66 -27.34
N PRO A 71 0.37 -19.80 -28.01
CA PRO A 71 0.77 -19.16 -29.26
C PRO A 71 1.94 -18.20 -28.98
N GLY A 72 3.16 -18.75 -29.05
CA GLY A 72 4.40 -18.02 -28.82
C GLY A 72 5.27 -17.97 -30.08
N GLY A 73 6.17 -16.99 -30.13
CA GLY A 73 7.22 -16.94 -31.14
C GLY A 73 8.33 -17.97 -30.88
N SER A 74 9.35 -17.97 -31.74
CA SER A 74 10.51 -18.87 -31.65
C SER A 74 11.19 -18.89 -30.28
N ALA A 75 11.15 -17.78 -29.54
CA ALA A 75 11.75 -17.68 -28.21
C ALA A 75 11.04 -18.57 -27.16
N VAL A 76 9.71 -18.66 -27.20
CA VAL A 76 8.91 -19.43 -26.23
C VAL A 76 9.03 -20.94 -26.47
N ASN A 77 9.10 -21.34 -27.74
CA ASN A 77 9.14 -22.75 -28.12
C ASN A 77 10.52 -23.40 -27.91
N LYS A 78 11.60 -22.60 -27.96
CA LYS A 78 12.97 -23.09 -27.83
C LYS A 78 13.47 -23.07 -26.39
N ASN A 79 13.09 -22.06 -25.61
CA ASN A 79 13.62 -21.85 -24.26
C ASN A 79 12.78 -22.55 -23.20
N SER A 80 13.42 -23.30 -22.29
CA SER A 80 12.77 -23.95 -21.14
C SER A 80 12.91 -23.07 -19.89
N ASN A 81 12.34 -21.87 -19.94
CA ASN A 81 12.40 -20.89 -18.85
C ASN A 81 11.21 -20.94 -17.89
N CYS A 82 10.16 -21.71 -18.20
CA CYS A 82 9.01 -21.88 -17.31
C CYS A 82 9.40 -22.78 -16.15
N VAL A 83 9.16 -22.31 -14.93
CA VAL A 83 9.50 -23.03 -13.70
C VAL A 83 8.23 -23.60 -13.11
N VAL A 84 8.24 -24.91 -12.89
CA VAL A 84 7.22 -25.63 -12.13
C VAL A 84 7.83 -26.00 -10.79
N LEU A 85 7.33 -25.37 -9.72
CA LEU A 85 7.79 -25.58 -8.37
C LEU A 85 6.74 -26.39 -7.61
N THR A 86 7.16 -27.49 -6.97
CA THR A 86 6.28 -28.35 -6.18
C THR A 86 6.79 -28.42 -4.76
N HIS A 87 5.90 -28.18 -3.79
CA HIS A 87 6.18 -28.42 -2.37
C HIS A 87 5.75 -29.84 -2.01
N ILE A 88 6.71 -30.71 -1.69
CA ILE A 88 6.49 -32.15 -1.50
C ILE A 88 5.49 -32.44 -0.36
N PRO A 89 5.64 -31.88 0.87
CA PRO A 89 4.77 -32.27 1.97
C PRO A 89 3.34 -31.73 1.85
N SER A 90 3.13 -30.57 1.22
CA SER A 90 1.78 -30.02 1.01
C SER A 90 1.14 -30.45 -0.31
N GLY A 91 1.93 -30.95 -1.27
CA GLY A 91 1.44 -31.25 -2.62
C GLY A 91 1.10 -30.02 -3.47
N THR A 92 1.42 -28.80 -3.02
CA THR A 92 1.12 -27.56 -3.73
C THR A 92 2.05 -27.40 -4.93
N VAL A 93 1.46 -27.23 -6.12
CA VAL A 93 2.20 -27.04 -7.37
C VAL A 93 1.94 -25.64 -7.91
N VAL A 94 3.01 -24.92 -8.23
CA VAL A 94 2.94 -23.58 -8.84
C VAL A 94 3.73 -23.57 -10.15
N LYS A 95 3.15 -22.98 -11.19
CA LYS A 95 3.80 -22.75 -12.48
C LYS A 95 4.01 -21.26 -12.68
N CYS A 96 5.23 -20.84 -13.00
CA CYS A 96 5.57 -19.45 -13.24
C CYS A 96 6.27 -19.28 -14.60
N HIS A 97 5.68 -18.44 -15.45
CA HIS A 97 6.25 -18.00 -16.73
C HIS A 97 5.86 -16.53 -16.95
N ILE A 98 6.61 -15.62 -16.31
CA ILE A 98 6.37 -14.17 -16.38
C ILE A 98 7.48 -13.51 -17.21
N SER A 99 8.73 -13.81 -16.86
CA SER A 99 9.91 -13.24 -17.51
C SER A 99 10.55 -14.23 -18.48
N ARG A 100 11.36 -13.70 -19.41
CA ARG A 100 12.22 -14.53 -20.27
C ARG A 100 13.34 -15.22 -19.48
N CYS A 101 13.76 -14.62 -18.37
CA CYS A 101 14.85 -15.07 -17.50
C CYS A 101 14.37 -16.17 -16.53
N GLN A 102 15.07 -17.31 -16.51
CA GLN A 102 14.74 -18.45 -15.64
C GLN A 102 14.92 -18.12 -14.16
N ASP A 103 15.99 -17.41 -13.79
CA ASP A 103 16.31 -17.07 -12.40
C ASP A 103 15.25 -16.18 -11.75
N GLU A 104 14.72 -15.22 -12.52
CA GLU A 104 13.60 -14.37 -12.09
C GLU A 104 12.35 -15.22 -11.86
N ASN A 105 12.03 -16.13 -12.80
CA ASN A 105 10.90 -17.04 -12.65
C ASN A 105 11.07 -17.98 -11.43
N ARG A 106 12.29 -18.42 -11.09
CA ARG A 106 12.54 -19.21 -9.87
C ARG A 106 12.21 -18.42 -8.59
N LYS A 107 12.66 -17.16 -8.51
CA LYS A 107 12.36 -16.28 -7.37
C LYS A 107 10.87 -16.04 -7.23
N LEU A 108 10.20 -15.72 -8.35
CA LEU A 108 8.75 -15.49 -8.37
C LEU A 108 7.97 -16.75 -8.00
N ALA A 109 8.37 -17.92 -8.50
CA ALA A 109 7.74 -19.19 -8.13
C ALA A 109 7.82 -19.46 -6.62
N ARG A 110 8.96 -19.14 -5.98
CA ARG A 110 9.12 -19.24 -4.52
C ARG A 110 8.20 -18.28 -3.76
N GLU A 111 8.08 -17.03 -4.21
CA GLU A 111 7.16 -16.08 -3.58
C GLU A 111 5.70 -16.54 -3.72
N MET A 112 5.33 -17.06 -4.89
CA MET A 112 4.00 -17.57 -5.15
C MET A 112 3.65 -18.80 -4.32
N ILE A 113 4.59 -19.74 -4.12
CA ILE A 113 4.31 -20.94 -3.32
C ILE A 113 4.13 -20.58 -1.84
N ILE A 114 4.93 -19.64 -1.31
CA ILE A 114 4.77 -19.12 0.05
C ILE A 114 3.40 -18.44 0.19
N ALA A 115 3.02 -17.61 -0.77
CA ALA A 115 1.72 -16.93 -0.76
C ALA A 115 0.55 -17.93 -0.80
N LYS A 116 0.67 -19.00 -1.60
CA LYS A 116 -0.34 -20.07 -1.67
C LYS A 116 -0.48 -20.82 -0.35
N LEU A 117 0.64 -21.22 0.25
CA LEU A 117 0.63 -21.89 1.54
C LEU A 117 0.12 -21.00 2.66
N ASP A 118 0.41 -19.69 2.62
CA ASP A 118 -0.15 -18.73 3.56
C ASP A 118 -1.67 -18.58 3.42
N GLU A 119 -2.19 -18.57 2.18
CA GLU A 119 -3.63 -18.60 1.91
C GLU A 119 -4.29 -19.87 2.47
N ASP A 120 -3.69 -21.03 2.22
CA ASP A 120 -4.23 -22.33 2.63
C ASP A 120 -4.21 -22.52 4.16
N LEU A 121 -3.15 -22.05 4.85
CA LEU A 121 -2.98 -22.21 6.30
C LEU A 121 -3.68 -21.12 7.11
N ASN A 122 -3.54 -19.86 6.70
CA ASN A 122 -3.95 -18.70 7.50
C ASN A 122 -5.28 -18.07 7.04
N GLY A 123 -5.77 -18.37 5.84
CA GLY A 123 -7.07 -17.92 5.32
C GLY A 123 -7.27 -16.40 5.43
N ASP A 124 -8.20 -15.97 6.29
CA ASP A 124 -8.52 -14.55 6.54
C ASP A 124 -7.35 -13.73 7.13
N ASN A 125 -6.42 -14.40 7.82
CA ASN A 125 -5.23 -13.78 8.38
C ASN A 125 -4.05 -13.77 7.41
N SER A 126 -4.19 -14.36 6.22
CA SER A 126 -3.13 -14.35 5.20
C SER A 126 -2.73 -12.92 4.84
N VAL A 127 -1.46 -12.76 4.46
CA VAL A 127 -0.88 -11.50 4.02
C VAL A 127 -1.67 -10.93 2.83
N ALA A 128 -2.15 -11.79 1.93
CA ALA A 128 -2.97 -11.41 0.79
C ALA A 128 -4.33 -10.83 1.24
N ALA A 129 -5.05 -11.51 2.14
CA ALA A 129 -6.31 -11.02 2.69
C ALA A 129 -6.15 -9.68 3.44
N GLN A 130 -5.08 -9.56 4.25
CA GLN A 130 -4.76 -8.33 4.96
C GLN A 130 -4.50 -7.16 3.99
N LYS A 131 -3.72 -7.39 2.92
CA LYS A 131 -3.46 -6.40 1.86
C LYS A 131 -4.75 -5.97 1.16
N LYS A 132 -5.60 -6.93 0.77
CA LYS A 132 -6.89 -6.66 0.12
C LYS A 132 -7.78 -5.77 1.00
N ARG A 133 -7.92 -6.12 2.29
CA ARG A 133 -8.68 -5.33 3.27
C ARG A 133 -8.16 -3.89 3.39
N LEU A 134 -6.84 -3.70 3.37
CA LEU A 134 -6.24 -2.38 3.43
C LEU A 134 -6.50 -1.58 2.13
N GLN A 135 -6.39 -2.22 0.97
CA GLN A 135 -6.68 -1.59 -0.32
C GLN A 135 -8.14 -1.17 -0.44
N GLU A 136 -9.08 -2.03 -0.02
CA GLU A 136 -10.51 -1.69 0.03
C GLU A 136 -10.81 -0.50 0.95
N LYS A 137 -10.18 -0.45 2.13
CA LYS A 137 -10.30 0.70 3.04
C LYS A 137 -9.78 2.00 2.37
N LYS A 138 -8.65 1.93 1.66
CA LYS A 138 -8.10 3.07 0.91
C LYS A 138 -9.05 3.51 -0.21
N TYR A 139 -9.59 2.56 -0.97
CA TYR A 139 -10.55 2.81 -2.04
C TYR A 139 -11.83 3.46 -1.50
N LYS A 140 -12.49 2.87 -0.51
CA LYS A 140 -13.71 3.41 0.14
C LYS A 140 -13.50 4.83 0.66
N LYS A 141 -12.34 5.12 1.27
CA LYS A 141 -11.99 6.47 1.76
C LYS A 141 -11.82 7.46 0.61
N SER A 142 -11.23 7.04 -0.50
CA SER A 142 -11.11 7.87 -1.72
C SER A 142 -12.47 8.19 -2.30
N GLU A 143 -13.32 7.18 -2.47
CA GLU A 143 -14.68 7.32 -3.01
C GLU A 143 -15.55 8.21 -2.12
N TYR A 144 -15.53 8.03 -0.80
CA TYR A 144 -16.23 8.90 0.14
C TYR A 144 -15.83 10.37 -0.02
N LYS A 145 -14.52 10.65 -0.18
CA LYS A 145 -14.03 12.02 -0.40
C LYS A 145 -14.54 12.59 -1.73
N LYS A 146 -14.48 11.81 -2.82
CA LYS A 146 -15.00 12.24 -4.13
C LYS A 146 -16.48 12.59 -4.05
N GLN A 147 -17.28 11.71 -3.45
CA GLN A 147 -18.72 11.93 -3.27
C GLN A 147 -19.00 13.16 -2.40
N LYS A 148 -18.28 13.32 -1.28
CA LYS A 148 -18.42 14.49 -0.42
C LYS A 148 -18.08 15.79 -1.14
N MET A 149 -16.99 15.81 -1.92
CA MET A 149 -16.59 17.00 -2.68
C MET A 149 -17.57 17.30 -3.82
N ALA A 150 -18.09 16.28 -4.50
CA ALA A 150 -19.13 16.44 -5.53
C ALA A 150 -20.42 17.02 -4.94
N LYS A 151 -20.85 16.51 -3.78
CA LYS A 151 -22.00 17.03 -3.03
C LYS A 151 -21.79 18.49 -2.63
N LEU A 152 -20.65 18.81 -2.00
CA LEU A 152 -20.31 20.17 -1.58
C LEU A 152 -20.26 21.14 -2.78
N LYS A 153 -19.72 20.70 -3.92
CA LYS A 153 -19.68 21.47 -5.16
C LYS A 153 -21.09 21.73 -5.72
N SER A 154 -21.97 20.73 -5.69
CA SER A 154 -23.38 20.89 -6.08
C SER A 154 -24.11 21.88 -5.17
N GLU A 155 -23.93 21.77 -3.85
CA GLU A 155 -24.51 22.68 -2.86
C GLU A 155 -23.99 24.12 -3.02
N TRP A 156 -22.69 24.31 -3.29
CA TRP A 156 -22.12 25.63 -3.59
C TRP A 156 -22.72 26.24 -4.86
N LYS A 157 -22.81 25.48 -5.96
CA LYS A 157 -23.45 25.95 -7.21
C LYS A 157 -24.89 26.40 -7.00
N LYS A 158 -25.66 25.65 -6.21
CA LYS A 158 -27.05 25.99 -5.86
C LYS A 158 -27.15 27.30 -5.07
N ARG A 159 -26.23 27.56 -4.13
CA ARG A 159 -26.19 28.82 -3.36
C ARG A 159 -25.86 30.04 -4.21
N GLU A 160 -24.99 29.89 -5.19
CA GLU A 160 -24.58 30.96 -6.13
C GLU A 160 -25.57 31.16 -7.29
N GLY A 161 -26.62 30.32 -7.40
CA GLY A 161 -27.58 30.38 -8.51
C GLY A 161 -27.01 29.94 -9.87
N LEU A 162 -25.91 29.18 -9.88
CA LEU A 162 -25.22 28.68 -11.08
C LEU A 162 -25.72 27.29 -11.53
N ALA A 163 -26.86 26.85 -11.01
CA ALA A 163 -27.38 25.48 -11.13
C ALA A 163 -28.62 25.42 -12.03
#